data_AF-A0A7V9V0K4-F1
#
_entry.id   AF-A0A7V9V0K4-F1
#
_cell.length_a   1.000
_cell.length_b   1.000
_cell.length_c   1.000
_cell.angle_alpha   90.00
_cell.angle_beta   90.00
_cell.angle_gamma   90.00
#
_symmetry.space_group_name_H-M   'P 1'
#
loop_
_entity.id
_entity.type
_entity.pdbx_description
1 polymer ?
#
loop_
_entity_poly.entity_id
_entity_poly.type
_entity_poly.pdbx_seq_one_letter_code
_entity_poly.pdbx_strand_id
1 'polypeptide(L)'
;HAIFPARFQLVGTMNMCPCGGRGDPGQECGCTAQRLAAYRERLSRALLDRFDLCVAMPRSRAAELAAAPGERSARVRERVIAARERMRSSLPQRTDEASELLSSAVDRLPLSGRGRVRVARVARSIAALAGAEGVEPAHIAEALSYRMPAELPG
;
A
#
# COMPACT_ATOMS: atom_id res chain seq x y z
N HIS A 1 -29.73 3.74 21.63
CA HIS A 1 -28.53 3.29 20.91
C HIS A 1 -27.89 4.52 20.27
N ALA A 2 -26.63 4.83 20.60
CA ALA A 2 -25.91 5.98 20.03
C ALA A 2 -24.88 5.48 19.01
N ILE A 3 -24.74 6.19 17.88
CA ILE A 3 -23.79 5.87 16.81
C ILE A 3 -22.79 7.02 16.71
N PHE A 4 -21.49 6.72 16.80
CA PHE A 4 -20.42 7.71 16.70
C PHE A 4 -19.69 7.60 15.36
N PRO A 5 -19.34 8.72 14.71
CA PRO A 5 -18.60 8.70 13.46
C PRO A 5 -17.13 8.30 13.68
N ALA A 6 -16.67 7.25 12.98
CA ALA A 6 -15.26 6.81 13.00
C ALA A 6 -14.59 7.08 11.63
N ARG A 7 -14.18 8.33 11.40
CA ARG A 7 -13.52 8.76 10.15
C ARG A 7 -12.07 9.15 10.42
N PHE A 8 -11.18 8.17 10.39
CA PHE A 8 -9.75 8.37 10.64
C PHE A 8 -8.89 7.61 9.61
N GLN A 9 -7.62 7.98 9.52
CA GLN A 9 -6.60 7.20 8.83
C GLN A 9 -5.88 6.31 9.85
N LEU A 10 -5.88 5.00 9.62
CA LEU A 10 -5.11 4.05 10.43
C LEU A 10 -3.73 3.88 9.80
N VAL A 11 -2.68 4.03 10.62
CA VAL A 11 -1.32 3.67 10.27
C VAL A 11 -0.85 2.66 11.31
N GLY A 12 -0.31 1.53 10.86
CA GLY A 12 0.17 0.47 11.73
C GLY A 12 1.49 -0.09 11.23
N THR A 13 2.26 -0.65 12.14
CA THR A 13 3.51 -1.36 11.82
C THR A 13 3.44 -2.74 12.46
N MET A 14 4.09 -3.71 11.82
CA MET A 14 4.21 -5.06 12.34
C MET A 14 5.48 -5.71 11.81
N ASN A 15 6.01 -6.66 12.56
CA ASN A 15 7.08 -7.52 12.06
C ASN A 15 6.48 -8.58 11.12
N MET A 16 7.23 -9.00 10.10
CA MET A 16 6.80 -10.08 9.19
C MET A 16 7.05 -11.48 9.76
N CYS A 17 7.81 -11.56 10.85
CA CYS A 17 8.01 -12.78 11.63
C CYS A 17 8.31 -12.44 13.10
N PRO A 18 8.23 -13.42 14.03
CA PRO A 18 8.54 -13.18 15.43
C PRO A 18 9.97 -12.69 15.71
N CYS A 19 10.97 -13.11 14.91
CA CYS A 19 12.36 -12.67 15.11
C CYS A 19 12.70 -11.34 14.42
N GLY A 20 11.82 -10.81 13.58
CA GLY A 20 12.05 -9.55 12.85
C GLY A 20 13.15 -9.59 11.78
N GLY A 21 13.60 -10.78 11.36
CA GLY A 21 14.59 -10.94 10.29
C GLY A 21 14.01 -11.22 8.90
N ARG A 22 12.70 -11.54 8.80
CA ARG A 22 12.08 -11.81 7.49
C ARG A 22 11.88 -10.52 6.69
N GLY A 23 12.32 -10.53 5.43
CA GLY A 23 12.25 -9.41 4.48
C GLY A 23 13.28 -8.31 4.69
N ASP A 24 14.29 -8.59 5.52
CA ASP A 24 15.48 -7.77 5.63
C ASP A 24 16.61 -8.42 4.80
N PRO A 25 17.13 -7.77 3.74
CA PRO A 25 18.23 -8.31 2.94
C PRO A 25 19.55 -8.51 3.73
N GLY A 26 19.68 -7.91 4.91
CA GLY A 26 20.85 -8.02 5.79
C GLY A 26 20.68 -8.96 6.98
N GLN A 27 19.56 -9.67 7.09
CA GLN A 27 19.29 -10.62 8.17
C GLN A 27 18.65 -11.90 7.63
N GLU A 28 19.14 -13.05 8.09
CA GLU A 28 18.46 -14.31 7.82
C GLU A 28 17.40 -14.58 8.89
N CYS A 29 16.20 -14.93 8.45
CA CYS A 29 15.11 -15.29 9.36
C CYS A 29 15.31 -16.71 9.90
N GLY A 30 15.67 -16.83 11.18
CA GLY A 30 15.76 -18.13 11.88
C GLY A 30 14.42 -18.76 12.32
N CYS A 31 13.27 -18.26 11.88
CA CYS A 31 11.97 -18.82 12.29
C CYS A 31 11.63 -20.08 11.49
N THR A 32 11.17 -21.14 12.16
CA THR A 32 10.64 -22.35 11.51
C THR A 32 9.34 -22.06 10.76
N ALA A 33 9.01 -22.87 9.75
CA ALA A 33 7.76 -22.75 8.98
C ALA A 33 6.51 -22.79 9.88
N GLN A 34 6.50 -23.66 10.88
CA GLN A 34 5.40 -23.76 11.86
C GLN A 34 5.25 -22.47 12.69
N ARG A 35 6.36 -21.93 13.19
CA ARG A 35 6.36 -20.68 13.97
C ARG A 35 5.89 -19.49 13.13
N LEU A 36 6.25 -19.47 11.84
CA LEU A 36 5.79 -18.46 10.89
C LEU A 36 4.29 -18.57 10.61
N ALA A 37 3.78 -19.79 10.40
CA ALA A 37 2.35 -20.02 10.21
C ALA A 37 1.54 -19.55 11.43
N ALA A 38 1.92 -19.97 12.63
CA ALA A 38 1.26 -19.57 13.88
C ALA A 38 1.29 -18.05 14.11
N TYR A 39 2.40 -17.38 13.78
CA TYR A 39 2.48 -15.93 13.88
C TYR A 39 1.55 -15.22 12.89
N ARG A 40 1.46 -15.73 11.65
CA ARG A 40 0.61 -15.18 10.58
C ARG A 40 -0.87 -15.34 10.91
N GLU A 41 -1.26 -16.43 11.56
CA GLU A 41 -2.66 -16.67 11.98
C GLU A 41 -3.19 -15.63 12.98
N ARG A 42 -2.31 -14.88 13.66
CA ARG A 42 -2.73 -13.80 14.58
C ARG A 42 -3.41 -12.64 13.85
N LEU A 43 -3.24 -12.54 12.52
CA LEU A 43 -3.83 -11.48 11.71
C LEU A 43 -4.79 -12.10 10.69
N SER A 44 -6.07 -11.77 10.81
CA SER A 44 -7.07 -12.27 9.88
C SER A 44 -6.92 -11.65 8.49
N ARG A 45 -7.13 -12.46 7.44
CA ARG A 45 -7.17 -11.97 6.06
C ARG A 45 -8.22 -10.87 5.87
N ALA A 46 -9.37 -10.99 6.56
CA ALA A 46 -10.42 -9.99 6.53
C ALA A 46 -10.00 -8.63 7.11
N LEU A 47 -9.08 -8.62 8.08
CA LEU A 47 -8.48 -7.39 8.61
C LEU A 47 -7.48 -6.80 7.62
N LEU A 48 -6.56 -7.61 7.09
CA LEU A 48 -5.54 -7.15 6.14
C LEU A 48 -6.15 -6.57 4.86
N ASP A 49 -7.26 -7.14 4.38
CA ASP A 49 -8.00 -6.63 3.23
C ASP A 49 -8.58 -5.21 3.43
N ARG A 50 -8.62 -4.71 4.69
CA ARG A 50 -9.03 -3.33 5.02
C ARG A 50 -7.90 -2.32 4.89
N PHE A 51 -6.64 -2.75 4.79
CA PHE A 51 -5.53 -1.86 4.53
C PHE A 51 -5.46 -1.54 3.03
N ASP A 52 -5.40 -0.24 2.72
CA ASP A 52 -5.25 0.23 1.35
C ASP A 52 -3.82 0.01 0.84
N LEU A 53 -2.84 0.17 1.73
CA LEU A 53 -1.41 0.11 1.45
C LEU A 53 -0.72 -0.78 2.49
N CYS A 54 0.13 -1.67 2.01
CA CYS A 54 1.02 -2.54 2.77
C CYS A 54 2.43 -2.41 2.16
N VAL A 55 3.37 -1.88 2.93
CA VAL A 55 4.75 -1.63 2.46
C VAL A 55 5.72 -2.38 3.35
N ALA A 56 6.60 -3.18 2.75
CA ALA A 56 7.71 -3.79 3.46
C ALA A 56 8.82 -2.75 3.63
N MET A 57 9.20 -2.49 4.88
CA MET A 57 10.27 -1.55 5.22
C MET A 57 11.47 -2.36 5.74
N PRO A 58 12.51 -2.57 4.91
CA PRO A 58 13.74 -3.19 5.40
C PRO A 58 14.43 -2.25 6.40
N ARG A 59 15.31 -2.81 7.24
CA ARG A 59 16.08 -1.98 8.19
C ARG A 59 17.01 -1.05 7.43
N SER A 60 17.00 0.22 7.83
CA SER A 60 17.94 1.19 7.28
C SER A 60 19.36 0.86 7.70
N ARG A 61 20.29 0.88 6.74
CA ARG A 61 21.72 0.63 6.98
C ARG A 61 22.46 1.93 7.32
N ALA A 62 23.67 1.81 7.87
CA ALA A 62 24.46 2.97 8.29
C ALA A 62 24.65 4.01 7.18
N ALA A 63 24.90 3.58 5.94
CA ALA A 63 25.04 4.48 4.79
C ALA A 63 23.75 5.26 4.49
N GLU A 64 22.58 4.64 4.63
CA GLU A 64 21.28 5.29 4.39
C GLU A 64 20.94 6.28 5.52
N LEU A 65 21.29 5.93 6.76
CA LEU A 65 21.11 6.80 7.92
C LEU A 65 22.06 8.02 7.89
N ALA A 66 23.22 7.88 7.27
CA ALA A 66 24.18 8.96 7.05
C ALA A 66 23.92 9.76 5.76
N ALA A 67 22.95 9.36 4.95
CA ALA A 67 22.63 10.04 3.71
C ALA A 67 22.14 11.47 3.95
N ALA A 68 22.22 12.29 2.90
CA ALA A 68 21.67 13.64 2.95
C ALA A 68 20.17 13.59 3.33
N PRO A 69 19.66 14.58 4.07
CA PRO A 69 18.25 14.64 4.42
C PRO A 69 17.37 14.54 3.18
N GLY A 70 16.29 13.78 3.29
CA GLY A 70 15.29 13.68 2.25
C GLY A 70 14.54 15.00 2.00
N GLU A 71 13.61 14.96 1.05
CA GLU A 71 12.75 16.10 0.74
C GLU A 71 12.03 16.62 2.00
N ARG A 72 12.03 17.95 2.18
CA ARG A 72 11.37 18.59 3.32
C ARG A 72 9.85 18.40 3.26
N SER A 73 9.23 18.13 4.40
CA SER A 73 7.76 17.93 4.50
C SER A 73 6.94 19.11 3.99
N ALA A 74 7.48 20.34 4.00
CA ALA A 74 6.83 21.51 3.41
C ALA A 74 6.56 21.34 1.90
N ARG A 75 7.53 20.80 1.14
CA ARG A 75 7.38 20.52 -0.30
C ARG A 75 6.44 19.36 -0.56
N VAL A 76 6.52 18.31 0.27
CA VAL A 76 5.57 17.20 0.22
C VAL A 76 4.13 17.69 0.46
N ARG A 77 3.93 18.59 1.43
CA ARG A 77 2.64 19.19 1.75
C ARG A 77 2.05 19.96 0.56
N GLU A 78 2.85 20.72 -0.17
CA GLU A 78 2.42 21.43 -1.39
C GLU A 78 1.81 20.46 -2.40
N ARG A 79 2.52 19.35 -2.71
CA ARG A 79 2.02 18.32 -3.64
C ARG A 79 0.75 17.64 -3.13
N VAL A 80 0.69 17.31 -1.84
CA VAL A 80 -0.48 16.66 -1.23
C VAL A 80 -1.71 17.56 -1.29
N ILE A 81 -1.57 18.86 -1.02
CA ILE A 81 -2.68 19.81 -1.09
C ILE A 81 -3.20 19.93 -2.53
N ALA A 82 -2.31 20.10 -3.50
CA ALA A 82 -2.68 20.19 -4.91
C ALA A 82 -3.43 18.93 -5.40
N ALA A 83 -2.95 17.73 -5.03
CA ALA A 83 -3.62 16.48 -5.35
C ALA A 83 -5.02 16.39 -4.72
N ARG A 84 -5.17 16.79 -3.45
CA ARG A 84 -6.48 16.79 -2.76
C ARG A 84 -7.45 17.80 -3.35
N GLU A 85 -6.98 18.94 -3.84
CA GLU A 85 -7.79 19.91 -4.55
C GLU A 85 -8.31 19.34 -5.87
N ARG A 86 -7.43 18.74 -6.68
CA ARG A 86 -7.86 18.03 -7.90
C ARG A 86 -8.91 16.98 -7.61
N MET A 87 -8.67 16.08 -6.64
CA MET A 87 -9.63 15.04 -6.30
C MET A 87 -10.98 15.56 -5.78
N ARG A 88 -11.03 16.80 -5.28
CA ARG A 88 -12.29 17.46 -4.85
C ARG A 88 -13.02 18.13 -6.02
N SER A 89 -12.29 18.72 -6.97
CA SER A 89 -12.89 19.39 -8.13
C SER A 89 -13.28 18.41 -9.23
N SER A 90 -12.43 17.44 -9.54
CA SER A 90 -12.65 16.41 -10.53
C SER A 90 -11.88 15.14 -10.19
N LEU A 91 -12.59 14.03 -10.00
CA LEU A 91 -11.96 12.73 -9.76
C LEU A 91 -11.34 12.21 -11.07
N PRO A 92 -10.03 11.92 -11.13
CA PRO A 92 -9.41 11.32 -12.30
C PRO A 92 -10.12 10.02 -12.67
N GLN A 93 -10.62 9.96 -13.90
CA GLN A 93 -11.27 8.75 -14.44
C GLN A 93 -10.19 7.78 -14.89
N ARG A 94 -10.45 6.49 -14.80
CA ARG A 94 -9.56 5.48 -15.40
C ARG A 94 -9.76 5.47 -16.90
N THR A 95 -8.66 5.31 -17.63
CA THR A 95 -8.73 4.94 -19.04
C THR A 95 -9.26 3.51 -19.18
N ASP A 96 -9.57 3.12 -20.41
CA ASP A 96 -10.00 1.77 -20.72
C ASP A 96 -8.86 0.77 -20.45
N GLU A 97 -7.63 1.12 -20.83
CA GLU A 97 -6.43 0.29 -20.61
C GLU A 97 -6.16 0.09 -19.12
N ALA A 98 -6.34 1.12 -18.29
CA ALA A 98 -6.21 1.00 -16.85
C ALA A 98 -7.30 0.12 -16.23
N SER A 99 -8.51 0.14 -16.81
CA SER A 99 -9.63 -0.69 -16.38
C SER A 99 -9.43 -2.16 -16.79
N GLU A 100 -8.87 -2.41 -17.97
CA GLU A 100 -8.45 -3.73 -18.44
C GLU A 100 -7.33 -4.31 -17.58
N LEU A 101 -6.27 -3.53 -17.31
CA LEU A 101 -5.18 -3.96 -16.43
C LEU A 101 -5.70 -4.34 -15.04
N LEU A 102 -6.55 -3.51 -14.44
CA LEU A 102 -7.12 -3.84 -13.14
C LEU A 102 -7.99 -5.10 -13.19
N SER A 103 -8.74 -5.31 -14.26
CA SER A 103 -9.61 -6.49 -14.40
C SER A 103 -8.77 -7.76 -14.56
N SER A 104 -7.75 -7.75 -15.44
CA SER A 104 -6.82 -8.87 -15.57
C SER A 104 -6.03 -9.16 -14.29
N ALA A 105 -5.70 -8.12 -13.50
CA ALA A 105 -5.06 -8.30 -12.21
C ALA A 105 -5.93 -9.05 -11.20
N VAL A 106 -7.26 -8.87 -11.24
CA VAL A 106 -8.20 -9.60 -10.37
C VAL A 106 -8.20 -11.09 -10.66
N ASP A 107 -8.02 -11.48 -11.93
CA ASP A 107 -7.99 -12.90 -12.32
C ASP A 107 -6.65 -13.58 -11.97
N ARG A 108 -5.56 -12.81 -11.92
CA ARG A 108 -4.19 -13.32 -11.74
C ARG A 108 -3.66 -13.22 -10.32
N LEU A 109 -4.24 -12.34 -9.51
CA LEU A 109 -3.82 -12.08 -8.13
C LEU A 109 -4.96 -12.44 -7.17
N PRO A 110 -4.69 -12.80 -5.91
CA PRO A 110 -5.71 -13.04 -4.90
C PRO A 110 -6.36 -11.73 -4.41
N LEU A 111 -6.94 -10.95 -5.33
CA LEU A 111 -7.62 -9.69 -5.05
C LEU A 111 -9.10 -9.94 -4.77
N SER A 112 -9.52 -9.60 -3.55
CA SER A 112 -10.95 -9.55 -3.23
C SER A 112 -11.63 -8.40 -4.00
N GLY A 113 -12.97 -8.42 -4.09
CA GLY A 113 -13.74 -7.29 -4.63
C GLY A 113 -13.45 -5.97 -3.91
N ARG A 114 -13.19 -6.02 -2.59
CA ARG A 114 -12.73 -4.84 -1.83
C ARG A 114 -11.32 -4.44 -2.21
N GLY A 115 -10.43 -5.41 -2.43
CA GLY A 115 -9.09 -5.18 -2.92
C GLY A 115 -9.08 -4.44 -4.25
N ARG A 116 -9.92 -4.85 -5.21
CA ARG A 116 -10.11 -4.14 -6.49
C ARG A 116 -10.50 -2.68 -6.28
N VAL A 117 -11.46 -2.41 -5.38
CA VAL A 117 -11.89 -1.03 -5.07
C VAL A 117 -10.79 -0.22 -4.40
N ARG A 118 -10.01 -0.83 -3.50
CA ARG A 118 -8.87 -0.15 -2.83
C ARG A 118 -7.77 0.19 -3.83
N VAL A 119 -7.38 -0.75 -4.70
CA VAL A 119 -6.40 -0.49 -5.78
C VAL A 119 -6.83 0.69 -6.63
N ALA A 120 -8.09 0.71 -7.08
CA ALA A 120 -8.62 1.83 -7.87
C ALA A 120 -8.58 3.16 -7.10
N ARG A 121 -8.83 3.14 -5.79
CA ARG A 121 -8.75 4.34 -4.93
C ARG A 121 -7.32 4.84 -4.78
N VAL A 122 -6.37 3.94 -4.57
CA VAL A 122 -4.94 4.27 -4.46
C VAL A 122 -4.43 4.81 -5.79
N ALA A 123 -4.74 4.15 -6.91
CA ALA A 123 -4.34 4.59 -8.25
C ALA A 123 -4.85 6.01 -8.59
N ARG A 124 -6.08 6.37 -8.19
CA ARG A 124 -6.57 7.76 -8.29
C ARG A 124 -5.74 8.75 -7.49
N SER A 125 -5.29 8.36 -6.31
CA SER A 125 -4.45 9.22 -5.45
C SER A 125 -3.07 9.41 -6.08
N ILE A 126 -2.50 8.35 -6.67
CA ILE A 126 -1.23 8.39 -7.40
C ILE A 126 -1.35 9.31 -8.62
N ALA A 127 -2.37 9.12 -9.46
CA ALA A 127 -2.62 9.98 -10.63
C ALA A 127 -2.78 11.46 -10.23
N ALA A 128 -3.53 11.74 -9.16
CA ALA A 128 -3.70 13.10 -8.66
C ALA A 128 -2.39 13.74 -8.14
N LEU A 129 -1.52 12.94 -7.50
CA LEU A 129 -0.17 13.36 -7.08
C LEU A 129 0.75 13.60 -8.28
N ALA A 130 0.62 12.80 -9.34
CA ALA A 130 1.33 12.98 -10.61
C ALA A 130 0.80 14.16 -11.45
N GLY A 131 -0.38 14.69 -11.11
CA GLY A 131 -1.04 15.72 -11.91
C GLY A 131 -1.60 15.21 -13.24
N ALA A 132 -1.80 13.89 -13.37
CA ALA A 132 -2.34 13.27 -14.57
C ALA A 132 -3.85 13.60 -14.74
N GLU A 133 -4.30 13.71 -15.99
CA GLU A 133 -5.71 13.95 -16.33
C GLU A 133 -6.57 12.72 -16.04
N GLY A 134 -6.01 11.52 -16.23
CA GLY A 134 -6.64 10.24 -16.01
C GLY A 134 -5.77 9.28 -15.19
N VAL A 135 -6.39 8.20 -14.72
CA VAL A 135 -5.69 7.08 -14.11
C VAL A 135 -5.24 6.14 -15.21
N GLU A 136 -3.96 6.26 -15.57
CA GLU A 136 -3.23 5.38 -16.49
C GLU A 136 -2.87 4.00 -15.90
N PRO A 137 -2.53 3.00 -16.76
CA PRO A 137 -2.06 1.68 -16.34
C PRO A 137 -0.90 1.71 -15.34
N ALA A 138 0.04 2.66 -15.48
CA ALA A 138 1.18 2.81 -14.58
C ALA A 138 0.73 3.05 -13.11
N HIS A 139 -0.32 3.86 -12.91
CA HIS A 139 -0.86 4.14 -11.58
C HIS A 139 -1.55 2.90 -10.97
N ILE A 140 -2.16 2.06 -11.81
CA ILE A 140 -2.75 0.78 -11.37
C ILE A 140 -1.64 -0.19 -10.96
N ALA A 141 -0.59 -0.33 -11.78
CA ALA A 141 0.56 -1.17 -11.48
C ALA A 141 1.24 -0.76 -10.16
N GLU A 142 1.46 0.54 -9.95
CA GLU A 142 2.00 1.05 -8.69
C GLU A 142 1.07 0.75 -7.51
N ALA A 143 -0.24 1.01 -7.64
CA ALA A 143 -1.22 0.70 -6.60
C ALA A 143 -1.27 -0.79 -6.25
N LEU A 144 -1.12 -1.68 -7.23
CA LEU A 144 -1.04 -3.12 -7.03
C LEU A 144 0.21 -3.52 -6.25
N SER A 145 1.34 -2.87 -6.50
CA SER A 145 2.61 -3.13 -5.80
C SER A 145 2.50 -2.91 -4.28
N TYR A 146 1.59 -2.03 -3.85
CA TYR A 146 1.34 -1.75 -2.43
C TYR A 146 0.34 -2.71 -1.78
N ARG A 147 -0.28 -3.66 -2.50
CA ARG A 147 -1.41 -4.42 -1.92
C ARG A 147 -0.98 -5.46 -0.91
N MET A 148 0.09 -6.18 -1.16
CA MET A 148 0.69 -7.12 -0.22
C MET A 148 2.11 -7.41 -0.69
N PRO A 149 3.15 -7.25 0.15
CA PRO A 149 4.45 -7.87 -0.10
C PRO A 149 4.23 -9.37 -0.33
N ALA A 150 4.92 -9.97 -1.32
CA ALA A 150 4.86 -11.41 -1.61
C ALA A 150 5.19 -12.31 -0.39
N GLU A 151 5.72 -11.70 0.66
CA GLU A 151 6.18 -12.31 1.90
C GLU A 151 5.11 -12.37 3.00
N LEU A 152 4.01 -11.61 2.87
CA LEU A 152 2.81 -11.71 3.71
C LEU A 152 1.78 -12.64 3.02
N PRO A 153 0.94 -13.37 3.76
CA PRO A 153 -0.02 -14.30 3.15
C PRO A 153 -0.93 -13.64 2.12
N GLY A 154 -0.98 -14.24 0.92
CA GLY A 154 -2.20 -14.35 0.12
C GLY A 154 -3.06 -15.51 0.63
#